data_AF-A0A255T2V1-F1
#
_entry.id   AF-A0A255T2V1-F1
#
_cell.length_a   1.000
_cell.length_b   1.000
_cell.length_c   1.000
_cell.angle_alpha   90.00
_cell.angle_beta   90.00
_cell.angle_gamma   90.00
#
_symmetry.space_group_name_H-M   'P 1'
#
loop_
_entity.id
_entity.type
_entity.pdbx_description
1 polymer ?
#
loop_
_entity_poly.entity_id
_entity_poly.type
_entity_poly.pdbx_seq_one_letter_code
_entity_poly.pdbx_strand_id
1 'polypeptide(L)'
;MIKRILYAAFSMMLLLGVPQDACAASSIEIIDNDIATISISVSESTLRVTGASGLMLTIYNVAGVHVQSFRVEGADRHYELNLPKGCYIVKVGKVVRKISIK
;
A
#
# COMPACT_ATOMS: atom_id res chain seq x y z
N MET A 1 -63.55 14.96 -32.63
CA MET A 1 -62.13 14.66 -32.89
C MET A 1 -61.22 15.00 -31.70
N ILE A 2 -61.39 16.14 -31.01
CA ILE A 2 -60.53 16.58 -29.87
C ILE A 2 -60.45 15.57 -28.69
N LYS A 3 -61.57 14.91 -28.35
CA LYS A 3 -61.62 13.96 -27.23
C LYS A 3 -60.75 12.71 -27.47
N ARG A 4 -60.70 12.23 -28.71
CA ARG A 4 -59.86 11.08 -29.10
C ARG A 4 -58.37 11.41 -29.03
N ILE A 5 -58.00 12.66 -29.34
CA ILE A 5 -56.64 13.17 -29.21
C ILE A 5 -56.26 13.29 -27.73
N LEU A 6 -57.17 13.77 -26.88
CA LEU A 6 -56.94 13.86 -25.43
C LEU A 6 -56.78 12.47 -24.78
N TYR A 7 -57.61 11.49 -25.16
CA TYR A 7 -57.46 10.12 -24.67
C TYR A 7 -56.15 9.48 -25.14
N ALA A 8 -55.73 9.72 -26.39
CA ALA A 8 -54.46 9.22 -26.90
C ALA A 8 -53.25 9.86 -26.20
N ALA A 9 -53.31 11.17 -25.92
CA ALA A 9 -52.26 11.88 -25.18
C ALA A 9 -52.16 11.39 -23.72
N PHE A 10 -53.30 11.18 -23.07
CA PHE A 10 -53.36 10.71 -21.70
C PHE A 10 -52.86 9.26 -21.55
N SER A 11 -53.15 8.37 -22.52
CA SER A 11 -52.64 7.00 -22.51
C SER A 11 -51.13 6.93 -22.72
N MET A 12 -50.54 7.84 -23.49
CA MET A 12 -49.10 7.88 -23.74
C MET A 12 -48.31 8.30 -22.49
N MET A 13 -48.86 9.21 -21.70
CA MET A 13 -48.22 9.71 -20.48
C MET A 13 -48.16 8.64 -19.37
N LEU A 14 -49.09 7.69 -19.37
CA LEU A 14 -49.11 6.58 -18.40
C LEU A 14 -48.00 5.55 -18.63
N LEU A 15 -47.42 5.49 -19.84
CA LEU A 15 -46.43 4.47 -20.22
C LEU A 15 -44.98 4.86 -19.89
N LEU A 16 -44.73 6.09 -19.41
CA LEU A 16 -43.38 6.59 -19.12
C LEU A 16 -42.98 6.49 -17.63
N GLY A 17 -43.85 5.96 -16.77
CA GLY A 17 -43.59 5.79 -15.34
C GLY A 17 -42.95 4.44 -15.00
N VAL A 18 -41.67 4.25 -15.31
CA VAL A 18 -40.90 3.08 -14.82
C VAL A 18 -40.13 3.44 -13.54
N PRO A 19 -40.17 2.61 -12.48
CA PRO A 19 -39.36 2.82 -11.29
C PRO A 19 -37.88 2.63 -11.63
N GLN A 20 -37.04 3.58 -11.22
CA GLN A 20 -35.59 3.43 -11.29
C GLN A 20 -35.09 2.86 -9.97
N ASP A 21 -34.57 1.63 -9.99
CA ASP A 21 -33.90 1.03 -8.85
C ASP A 21 -32.54 1.72 -8.63
N ALA A 22 -32.38 2.37 -7.48
CA ALA A 22 -31.10 2.92 -7.05
C ALA A 22 -30.41 1.93 -6.11
N CYS A 23 -29.33 1.29 -6.55
CA CYS A 23 -28.48 0.49 -5.68
C CYS A 23 -27.34 1.35 -5.13
N ALA A 24 -27.22 1.42 -3.81
CA ALA A 24 -26.04 1.99 -3.17
C ALA A 24 -24.85 1.03 -3.35
N ALA A 25 -23.82 1.44 -4.07
CA ALA A 25 -22.56 0.73 -4.09
C ALA A 25 -21.93 0.85 -2.69
N SER A 26 -21.62 -0.28 -2.06
CA SER A 26 -20.92 -0.31 -0.79
C SER A 26 -19.60 0.46 -0.91
N SER A 27 -19.48 1.57 -0.19
CA SER A 27 -18.21 2.24 0.02
C SER A 27 -17.28 1.26 0.72
N ILE A 28 -16.19 0.88 0.05
CA ILE A 28 -15.11 0.16 0.69
C ILE A 28 -14.48 1.16 1.68
N GLU A 29 -14.86 1.06 2.95
CA GLU A 29 -14.07 1.65 4.03
C GLU A 29 -12.75 0.88 4.05
N ILE A 30 -11.71 1.49 3.47
CA ILE A 30 -10.35 1.05 3.71
C ILE A 30 -10.10 1.36 5.18
N ILE A 31 -10.34 0.37 6.03
CA ILE A 31 -9.82 0.35 7.39
C ILE A 31 -8.31 0.49 7.22
N ASP A 32 -7.79 1.69 7.47
CA ASP A 32 -6.38 1.93 7.69
C ASP A 32 -6.04 1.23 9.01
N ASN A 33 -5.93 -0.10 8.93
CA ASN A 33 -5.30 -0.89 9.96
C ASN A 33 -3.96 -0.21 10.17
N ASP A 34 -3.61 0.07 11.43
CA ASP A 34 -2.36 0.69 11.85
C ASP A 34 -1.19 -0.19 11.36
N ILE A 35 -0.87 -0.10 10.06
CA ILE A 35 0.20 -0.83 9.42
C ILE A 35 1.41 -0.10 9.94
N ALA A 36 2.05 -0.68 10.96
CA ALA A 36 3.34 -0.24 11.45
C ALA A 36 4.24 -0.01 10.24
N THR A 37 4.41 1.25 9.85
CA THR A 37 5.03 1.59 8.58
C THR A 37 6.51 1.23 8.72
N ILE A 38 6.95 0.28 7.91
CA ILE A 38 8.34 -0.20 7.96
C ILE A 38 9.26 0.98 7.62
N SER A 39 10.13 1.35 8.55
CA SER A 39 11.11 2.42 8.37
C SER A 39 12.52 1.87 8.51
N ILE A 40 13.42 2.40 7.68
CA ILE A 40 14.83 2.03 7.62
C ILE A 40 15.65 3.31 7.66
N SER A 41 16.50 3.45 8.68
CA SER A 41 17.44 4.56 8.81
C SER A 41 18.84 4.05 9.13
N VAL A 42 19.86 4.81 8.70
CA VAL A 42 21.27 4.48 8.91
C VAL A 42 21.96 5.66 9.57
N SER A 43 22.72 5.36 10.61
CA SER A 43 23.63 6.27 11.29
C SER A 43 25.01 5.64 11.31
N GLU A 44 25.94 6.20 10.52
CA GLU A 44 27.29 5.65 10.33
C GLU A 44 27.29 4.20 9.80
N SER A 45 27.52 3.23 10.68
CA SER A 45 27.45 1.79 10.42
C SER A 45 26.23 1.11 11.06
N THR A 46 25.40 1.83 11.83
CA THR A 46 24.26 1.26 12.55
C THR A 46 22.96 1.47 11.76
N LEU A 47 22.30 0.37 11.44
CA LEU A 47 21.00 0.32 10.78
C LEU A 47 19.90 0.22 11.83
N ARG A 48 18.99 1.18 11.87
CA ARG A 48 17.75 1.10 12.65
C ARG A 48 16.61 0.69 11.74
N VAL A 49 15.84 -0.30 12.20
CA VAL A 49 14.68 -0.83 11.49
C VAL A 49 13.49 -0.85 12.44
N THR A 50 12.39 -0.22 12.03
CA THR A 50 11.13 -0.21 12.78
C THR A 50 10.00 -0.84 11.99
N GLY A 51 9.01 -1.41 12.68
CA GLY A 51 7.79 -1.96 12.06
C GLY A 51 8.00 -3.24 11.23
N ALA A 52 9.17 -3.86 11.30
CA ALA A 52 9.54 -5.02 10.46
C ALA A 52 9.69 -6.34 11.24
N SER A 53 9.17 -6.43 12.45
CA SER A 53 9.30 -7.61 13.32
C SER A 53 8.87 -8.89 12.60
N GLY A 54 9.69 -9.92 12.68
CA GLY A 54 9.46 -11.23 12.06
C GLY A 54 9.75 -11.30 10.56
N LEU A 55 10.09 -10.19 9.89
CA LEU A 55 10.47 -10.17 8.48
C LEU A 55 11.97 -10.41 8.30
N MET A 56 12.33 -10.99 7.14
CA MET A 56 13.73 -11.14 6.75
C MET A 56 14.22 -9.85 6.10
N LEU A 57 15.27 -9.28 6.67
CA LEU A 57 16.03 -8.18 6.10
C LEU A 57 17.19 -8.73 5.29
N THR A 58 17.39 -8.19 4.10
CA THR A 58 18.46 -8.57 3.19
C THR A 58 19.21 -7.35 2.69
N ILE A 59 20.53 -7.45 2.62
CA ILE A 59 21.42 -6.40 2.16
C ILE A 59 22.11 -6.86 0.89
N TYR A 60 22.08 -6.01 -0.14
CA TYR A 60 22.76 -6.22 -1.41
C TYR A 60 23.78 -5.11 -1.66
N ASN A 61 24.84 -5.41 -2.40
CA ASN A 61 25.70 -4.38 -2.95
C ASN A 61 25.07 -3.72 -4.19
N VAL A 62 25.72 -2.69 -4.74
CA VAL A 62 25.23 -1.98 -5.94
C VAL A 62 25.14 -2.85 -7.19
N ALA A 63 25.88 -3.96 -7.25
CA ALA A 63 25.82 -4.92 -8.36
C ALA A 63 24.67 -5.94 -8.19
N GLY A 64 23.90 -5.86 -7.10
CA GLY A 64 22.80 -6.79 -6.81
C GLY A 64 23.22 -8.09 -6.14
N VAL A 65 24.48 -8.24 -5.72
CA VAL A 65 24.96 -9.42 -5.00
C VAL A 65 24.48 -9.38 -3.55
N HIS A 66 23.91 -10.50 -3.07
CA HIS A 66 23.50 -10.69 -1.69
C HIS A 66 24.71 -10.70 -0.75
N VAL A 67 24.74 -9.79 0.21
CA VAL A 67 25.86 -9.62 1.15
C VAL A 67 25.54 -10.24 2.51
N GLN A 68 24.35 -9.97 3.04
CA GLN A 68 23.94 -10.42 4.36
C GLN A 68 22.41 -10.49 4.47
N SER A 69 21.90 -11.42 5.28
CA SER A 69 20.47 -11.49 5.62
C SER A 69 20.26 -11.98 7.03
N PHE A 70 19.28 -11.41 7.71
CA PHE A 70 18.88 -11.81 9.06
C PHE A 70 17.41 -11.46 9.32
N ARG A 71 16.82 -12.11 10.32
CA ARG A 71 15.44 -11.83 10.74
C ARG A 71 15.42 -10.64 11.69
N VAL A 72 14.46 -9.73 11.49
CA VAL A 72 14.25 -8.62 12.42
C VAL A 72 13.44 -9.11 13.60
N GLU A 73 14.00 -9.00 14.81
CA GLU A 73 13.38 -9.55 16.02
C GLU A 73 12.86 -8.41 16.89
N GLY A 74 11.59 -8.03 16.78
CA GLY A 74 10.99 -6.95 17.56
C GLY A 74 10.62 -5.71 16.73
N ALA A 75 9.90 -4.78 17.36
CA ALA A 75 9.27 -3.65 16.68
C ALA A 75 10.24 -2.52 16.29
N ASP A 76 11.34 -2.34 17.04
CA ASP A 76 12.40 -1.35 16.79
C ASP A 76 13.74 -1.98 17.18
N ARG A 77 14.66 -2.09 16.21
CA ARG A 77 15.96 -2.73 16.41
C ARG A 77 17.07 -1.98 15.71
N HIS A 78 18.24 -2.03 16.34
CA HIS A 78 19.48 -1.52 15.82
C HIS A 78 20.42 -2.68 15.47
N TYR A 79 21.03 -2.63 14.30
CA TYR A 79 21.96 -3.62 13.78
C TYR A 79 23.25 -2.92 13.40
N GLU A 80 24.37 -3.37 13.97
CA GLU A 80 25.68 -2.89 13.57
C GLU A 80 26.11 -3.62 12.29
N LEU A 81 26.22 -2.87 11.19
CA LEU A 81 26.59 -3.39 9.89
C LEU A 81 28.11 -3.34 9.76
N ASN A 82 28.74 -4.52 9.84
CA ASN A 82 30.17 -4.71 9.57
C ASN A 82 30.46 -4.74 8.06
N LEU A 83 30.04 -3.69 7.34
CA LEU A 83 30.18 -3.56 5.90
C LEU A 83 31.27 -2.54 5.55
N PRO A 84 32.09 -2.79 4.50
CA PRO A 84 33.01 -1.78 3.98
C PRO A 84 32.28 -0.51 3.54
N LYS A 85 33.00 0.62 3.57
CA LYS A 85 32.49 1.91 3.09
C LYS A 85 31.98 1.79 1.66
N GLY A 86 30.79 2.34 1.41
CA GLY A 86 30.14 2.21 0.10
C GLY A 86 28.62 2.32 0.16
N CYS A 87 27.99 2.12 -0.99
CA CYS A 87 26.54 2.13 -1.15
C CYS A 87 25.98 0.70 -1.13
N TYR A 88 24.84 0.53 -0.46
CA TYR A 88 24.15 -0.75 -0.37
C TYR A 88 22.65 -0.56 -0.54
N ILE A 89 21.97 -1.68 -0.83
CA ILE A 89 20.52 -1.76 -0.97
C ILE A 89 20.02 -2.63 0.18
N VAL A 90 19.23 -2.06 1.08
CA VAL A 90 18.57 -2.80 2.16
C VAL A 90 17.13 -3.07 1.75
N LYS A 91 16.70 -4.32 1.86
CA LYS A 91 15.34 -4.77 1.58
C LYS A 91 14.75 -5.48 2.79
N VAL A 92 13.54 -5.10 3.18
CA VAL A 92 12.76 -5.83 4.18
C VAL A 92 11.27 -5.75 3.82
N GLY A 93 10.63 -6.93 3.68
CA GLY A 93 9.28 -7.01 3.11
C GLY A 93 9.20 -6.37 1.72
N LYS A 94 8.30 -5.38 1.57
CA LYS A 94 8.11 -4.59 0.34
C LYS A 94 8.95 -3.30 0.31
N VAL A 95 9.65 -2.97 1.40
CA VAL A 95 10.42 -1.73 1.52
C VAL A 95 11.86 -1.96 1.07
N VAL A 96 12.37 -1.07 0.23
CA VAL A 96 13.74 -1.06 -0.26
C VAL A 96 14.34 0.33 -0.09
N ARG A 97 15.57 0.43 0.40
CA ARG A 97 16.25 1.69 0.66
C ARG A 97 17.72 1.61 0.24
N LYS A 98 18.21 2.63 -0.48
CA LYS A 98 19.64 2.84 -0.65
C LYS A 98 20.22 3.41 0.65
N ILE A 99 21.28 2.81 1.15
CA ILE A 99 22.05 3.32 2.29
C ILE A 99 23.49 3.59 1.86
N SER A 100 24.18 4.48 2.58
CA SER A 100 25.61 4.74 2.41
C SER A 100 26.29 4.55 3.74
N ILE A 101 27.29 3.67 3.78
CA ILE A 101 28.20 3.48 4.92
C ILE A 101 29.40 4.40 4.69
N LYS A 102 29.70 5.28 5.66
CA LYS A 102 30.71 6.34 5.56
C LYS A 102 32.07 5.96 6.13
#